data_AF-A0A2R6CX22-F1
#
_entry.id   AF-A0A2R6CX22-F1
#
_cell.length_a   1.000
_cell.length_b   1.000
_cell.length_c   1.000
_cell.angle_alpha   90.00
_cell.angle_beta   90.00
_cell.angle_gamma   90.00
#
_symmetry.space_group_name_H-M   'P 1'
#
loop_
_entity.id
_entity.type
_entity.pdbx_description
1 polymer ?
#
loop_
_entity_poly.entity_id
_entity_poly.type
_entity_poly.pdbx_seq_one_letter_code
_entity_poly.pdbx_strand_id
1 'polypeptide(L)'
;MATAGDSEAVVYVVHCVDTEGPQYEPVEETIDKVNNIFGLNLEETEETLACLQDKAIDLDGDEEAVYKVVEPWRLDLNSTWDQVKDMLDEITSEQFRNSYPDSSGNGWLYNWFCLDNVGITGENPQHRDLGHHNIFDRYRRYIDRNDIKRDTIQWHYHPTSLRPDGPRAGTTYINSPDLYETLARKVVDRHWFPTAYRPGYHTERPDSHWFLEQWIPFDYANQSGALADDQPSATGAGHPRPGFPTSPVTRTTRRLETATDTSPGVST
;
A
#
# COMPACT_ATOMS: atom_id res chain seq x y z
N MET A 1 -44.21 15.00 23.57
CA MET A 1 -43.50 13.90 22.89
C MET A 1 -42.81 14.49 21.69
N ALA A 2 -41.50 14.71 21.76
CA ALA A 2 -40.71 15.08 20.61
C ALA A 2 -40.40 13.79 19.84
N THR A 3 -40.78 13.74 18.58
CA THR A 3 -40.39 12.67 17.65
C THR A 3 -38.86 12.69 17.54
N ALA A 4 -38.22 11.57 17.85
CA ALA A 4 -36.81 11.36 17.52
C ALA A 4 -36.69 11.53 16.00
N GLY A 5 -36.09 12.63 15.56
CA GLY A 5 -35.73 12.79 14.16
C GLY A 5 -34.71 11.73 13.82
N ASP A 6 -34.87 11.09 12.66
CA ASP A 6 -33.83 10.28 12.04
C ASP A 6 -32.57 11.14 11.94
N SER A 7 -31.61 10.94 12.84
CA SER A 7 -30.27 11.46 12.64
C SER A 7 -29.69 10.67 11.48
N GLU A 8 -29.44 11.33 10.35
CA GLU A 8 -28.69 10.72 9.25
C GLU A 8 -27.36 10.18 9.80
N ALA A 9 -27.10 8.90 9.56
CA ALA A 9 -25.84 8.28 9.93
C ALA A 9 -24.71 8.88 9.07
N VAL A 10 -23.68 9.44 9.71
CA VAL A 10 -22.53 10.03 9.02
C VAL A 10 -21.45 8.97 8.81
N VAL A 11 -20.98 8.83 7.57
CA VAL A 11 -19.82 8.01 7.22
C VAL A 11 -18.66 8.95 6.92
N TYR A 12 -17.53 8.75 7.62
CA TYR A 12 -16.30 9.46 7.34
C TYR A 12 -15.43 8.65 6.38
N VAL A 13 -14.98 9.29 5.30
CA VAL A 13 -14.03 8.72 4.35
C VAL A 13 -12.67 9.38 4.57
N VAL A 14 -11.64 8.57 4.75
CA VAL A 14 -10.27 9.03 4.97
C VAL A 14 -9.44 8.68 3.74
N HIS A 15 -8.86 9.69 3.11
CA HIS A 15 -7.90 9.49 2.03
C HIS A 15 -6.50 9.36 2.62
N CYS A 16 -5.93 8.15 2.51
CA CYS A 16 -4.56 7.85 2.92
C CYS A 16 -3.65 7.90 1.69
N VAL A 17 -2.66 8.80 1.70
CA VAL A 17 -1.70 8.93 0.60
C VAL A 17 -0.38 8.29 0.97
N ASP A 18 0.05 7.28 0.21
CA ASP A 18 1.39 6.71 0.34
C ASP A 18 2.41 7.73 -0.12
N THR A 19 3.23 8.15 0.82
CA THR A 19 4.18 9.23 0.62
C THR A 19 5.58 8.65 0.75
N GLU A 20 6.10 8.14 -0.36
CA GLU A 20 7.40 7.46 -0.45
C GLU A 20 8.52 8.33 -1.06
N GLY A 21 8.21 9.58 -1.41
CA GLY A 21 9.15 10.48 -2.09
C GLY A 21 9.17 10.29 -3.61
N PRO A 22 10.19 10.81 -4.30
CA PRO A 22 10.35 10.62 -5.74
C PRO A 22 10.52 9.14 -6.10
N GLN A 23 9.94 8.73 -7.23
CA GLN A 23 9.99 7.35 -7.71
C GLN A 23 10.62 7.27 -9.09
N TYR A 24 11.60 6.38 -9.25
CA TYR A 24 12.24 6.06 -10.51
C TYR A 24 12.29 4.53 -10.65
N GLU A 25 11.88 4.01 -11.80
CA GLU A 25 11.95 2.59 -12.12
C GLU A 25 12.83 2.41 -13.37
N PRO A 26 14.00 1.74 -13.25
CA PRO A 26 14.80 1.38 -14.41
C PRO A 26 14.04 0.45 -15.37
N VAL A 27 14.43 0.47 -16.64
CA VAL A 27 13.84 -0.41 -17.66
C VAL A 27 14.11 -1.87 -17.35
N GLU A 28 15.29 -2.16 -16.83
CA GLU A 28 15.71 -3.50 -16.43
C GLU A 28 14.79 -4.06 -15.34
N GLU A 29 14.53 -3.28 -14.28
CA GLU A 29 13.60 -3.65 -13.19
C GLU A 29 12.15 -3.78 -13.70
N THR A 30 11.76 -2.94 -14.67
CA THR A 30 10.43 -3.01 -15.29
C THR A 30 10.23 -4.33 -16.04
N ILE A 31 11.22 -4.75 -16.82
CA ILE A 31 11.16 -5.99 -17.60
C ILE A 31 11.34 -7.21 -16.70
N ASP A 32 12.22 -7.16 -15.68
CA ASP A 32 12.32 -8.23 -14.68
C ASP A 32 10.99 -8.43 -13.94
N LYS A 33 10.28 -7.35 -13.59
CA LYS A 33 8.92 -7.42 -13.04
C LYS A 33 7.95 -8.12 -13.99
N VAL A 34 7.97 -7.80 -15.29
CA VAL A 34 7.16 -8.49 -16.31
C VAL A 34 7.51 -9.98 -16.37
N ASN A 35 8.79 -10.31 -16.47
CA ASN A 35 9.28 -11.68 -16.49
C ASN A 35 8.80 -12.47 -15.26
N ASN A 36 8.87 -11.87 -14.07
CA ASN A 36 8.44 -12.48 -12.82
C ASN A 36 6.92 -12.66 -12.71
N ILE A 37 6.11 -11.70 -13.17
CA ILE A 37 4.65 -11.78 -13.11
C ILE A 37 4.09 -12.83 -14.07
N PHE A 38 4.62 -12.88 -15.29
CA PHE A 38 4.09 -13.69 -16.39
C PHE A 38 4.89 -14.97 -16.67
N GLY A 39 5.99 -15.21 -15.94
CA GLY A 39 6.86 -16.37 -16.16
C GLY A 39 7.60 -16.33 -17.50
N LEU A 40 7.92 -15.12 -17.97
CA LEU A 40 8.63 -14.87 -19.23
C LEU A 40 10.15 -14.78 -19.00
N ASN A 41 10.90 -14.72 -20.10
CA ASN A 41 12.35 -14.55 -20.09
C ASN A 41 12.78 -13.62 -21.24
N LEU A 42 12.27 -12.39 -21.20
CA LEU A 42 12.56 -11.32 -22.15
C LEU A 42 13.88 -10.62 -21.79
N GLU A 43 14.56 -10.07 -22.80
CA GLU A 43 15.80 -9.31 -22.60
C GLU A 43 15.50 -7.92 -22.03
N GLU A 44 16.26 -7.49 -21.01
CA GLU A 44 16.05 -6.26 -20.27
C GLU A 44 16.58 -5.02 -21.04
N THR A 45 15.90 -4.66 -22.13
CA THR A 45 16.32 -3.55 -23.02
C THR A 45 15.20 -2.57 -23.32
N GLU A 46 15.57 -1.33 -23.64
CA GLU A 46 14.65 -0.28 -24.14
C GLU A 46 13.85 -0.75 -25.37
N GLU A 47 14.47 -1.53 -26.26
CA GLU A 47 13.80 -2.08 -27.44
C GLU A 47 12.71 -3.09 -27.04
N THR A 48 12.98 -3.92 -26.03
CA THR A 48 11.98 -4.86 -25.51
C THR A 48 10.83 -4.11 -24.85
N LEU A 49 11.11 -3.08 -24.05
CA LEU A 49 10.06 -2.25 -23.45
C LEU A 49 9.16 -1.62 -24.52
N ALA A 50 9.75 -1.04 -25.57
CA ALA A 50 8.99 -0.46 -26.68
C ALA A 50 8.11 -1.51 -27.38
N CYS A 51 8.66 -2.70 -27.67
CA CYS A 51 7.90 -3.79 -28.28
C CYS A 51 6.74 -4.28 -27.39
N LEU A 52 6.92 -4.30 -26.06
CA LEU A 52 5.84 -4.63 -25.12
C LEU A 52 4.75 -3.55 -25.10
N GLN A 53 5.15 -2.27 -25.14
CA GLN A 53 4.22 -1.14 -25.21
C GLN A 53 3.42 -1.12 -26.53
N ASP A 54 4.02 -1.57 -27.62
CA ASP A 54 3.37 -1.70 -28.93
C ASP A 54 2.61 -3.04 -29.11
N LYS A 55 2.65 -3.94 -28.12
CA LYS A 55 2.10 -5.31 -28.20
C LYS A 55 2.63 -6.09 -29.41
N ALA A 56 3.90 -5.87 -29.75
CA ALA A 56 4.55 -6.42 -30.93
C ALA A 56 5.19 -7.80 -30.68
N ILE A 57 5.32 -8.21 -29.41
CA ILE A 57 5.79 -9.53 -29.01
C ILE A 57 4.58 -10.46 -28.88
N ASP A 58 4.64 -11.63 -29.50
CA ASP A 58 3.68 -12.72 -29.29
C ASP A 58 3.89 -13.32 -27.90
N LEU A 59 2.88 -13.19 -27.04
CA LEU A 59 2.90 -13.58 -25.63
C LEU A 59 1.79 -14.59 -25.33
N ASP A 60 1.40 -15.38 -26.34
CA ASP A 60 0.40 -16.45 -26.23
C ASP A 60 -0.95 -15.98 -25.65
N GLY A 61 -1.33 -14.71 -25.89
CA GLY A 61 -2.59 -14.11 -25.43
C GLY A 61 -2.48 -13.20 -24.19
N ASP A 62 -1.29 -13.06 -23.59
CA ASP A 62 -1.05 -12.20 -22.42
C ASP A 62 -0.69 -10.74 -22.80
N GLU A 63 -0.70 -10.36 -24.08
CA GLU A 63 -0.20 -9.06 -24.55
C GLU A 63 -0.91 -7.87 -23.90
N GLU A 64 -2.23 -7.98 -23.70
CA GLU A 64 -3.01 -6.94 -23.03
C GLU A 64 -2.67 -6.83 -21.53
N ALA A 65 -2.44 -7.96 -20.88
CA ALA A 65 -2.10 -8.00 -19.46
C ALA A 65 -0.68 -7.46 -19.21
N VAL A 66 0.28 -7.84 -20.07
CA VAL A 66 1.65 -7.31 -20.02
C VAL A 66 1.67 -5.83 -20.33
N TYR A 67 0.96 -5.38 -21.37
CA TYR A 67 0.84 -3.96 -21.70
C TYR A 67 0.36 -3.12 -20.51
N LYS A 68 -0.63 -3.60 -19.75
CA LYS A 68 -1.12 -2.90 -18.55
C LYS A 68 -0.06 -2.76 -17.45
N VAL A 69 1.00 -3.55 -17.45
CA VAL A 69 2.13 -3.39 -16.51
C VAL A 69 3.12 -2.34 -17.00
N VAL A 70 3.36 -2.27 -18.31
CA VAL A 70 4.39 -1.40 -18.92
C VAL A 70 3.83 -0.14 -19.60
N GLU A 71 2.54 0.12 -19.44
CA GLU A 71 1.84 1.23 -20.09
C GLU A 71 2.56 2.56 -19.83
N PRO A 72 2.81 3.41 -20.85
CA PRO A 72 3.68 4.57 -20.70
C PRO A 72 3.31 5.50 -19.53
N TRP A 73 2.01 5.75 -19.31
CA TRP A 73 1.56 6.62 -18.22
C TRP A 73 1.80 6.02 -16.83
N ARG A 74 1.92 4.69 -16.70
CA ARG A 74 2.23 4.02 -15.43
C ARG A 74 3.71 4.15 -15.07
N LEU A 75 4.57 4.28 -16.07
CA LEU A 75 6.01 4.46 -15.91
C LEU A 75 6.39 5.95 -15.82
N ASP A 76 5.47 6.87 -16.14
CA ASP A 76 5.64 8.32 -16.01
C ASP A 76 5.51 8.78 -14.55
N LEU A 77 6.51 8.39 -13.75
CA LEU A 77 6.58 8.66 -12.32
C LEU A 77 7.26 10.00 -12.02
N ASN A 78 6.85 10.64 -10.92
CA ASN A 78 7.53 11.81 -10.37
C ASN A 78 8.90 11.40 -9.77
N SER A 79 9.93 11.41 -10.60
CA SER A 79 11.29 10.92 -10.28
C SER A 79 12.20 11.94 -9.59
N THR A 80 11.76 13.19 -9.46
CA THR A 80 12.50 14.25 -8.76
C THR A 80 11.64 14.97 -7.72
N TRP A 81 12.30 15.57 -6.73
CA TRP A 81 11.61 16.39 -5.74
C TRP A 81 10.94 17.65 -6.34
N ASP A 82 11.44 18.16 -7.45
CA ASP A 82 10.82 19.30 -8.13
C ASP A 82 9.51 18.88 -8.81
N GLN A 83 9.46 17.72 -9.47
CA GLN A 83 8.21 17.15 -10.00
C GLN A 83 7.19 16.86 -8.89
N VAL A 84 7.65 16.28 -7.76
CA VAL A 84 6.77 16.07 -6.59
C VAL A 84 6.23 17.41 -6.07
N LYS A 85 7.08 18.45 -6.00
CA LYS A 85 6.64 19.80 -5.59
C LYS A 85 5.59 20.37 -6.54
N ASP A 86 5.80 20.27 -7.85
CA ASP A 86 4.88 20.82 -8.85
C ASP A 86 3.52 20.10 -8.81
N MET A 87 3.53 18.76 -8.64
CA MET A 87 2.33 17.99 -8.35
C MET A 87 1.65 18.47 -7.05
N LEU A 88 2.40 18.68 -5.96
CA LEU A 88 1.84 19.17 -4.70
C LEU A 88 1.18 20.55 -4.86
N ASP A 89 1.82 21.46 -5.59
CA ASP A 89 1.29 22.81 -5.88
C ASP A 89 -0.05 22.74 -6.61
N GLU A 90 -0.21 21.80 -7.55
CA GLU A 90 -1.48 21.55 -8.24
C GLU A 90 -2.53 20.94 -7.30
N ILE A 91 -2.24 19.77 -6.72
CA ILE A 91 -3.26 18.97 -6.02
C ILE A 91 -3.69 19.58 -4.68
N THR A 92 -2.87 20.47 -4.11
CA THR A 92 -3.20 21.18 -2.88
C THR A 92 -3.81 22.56 -3.12
N SER A 93 -3.89 23.02 -4.37
CA SER A 93 -4.55 24.29 -4.73
C SER A 93 -6.03 24.31 -4.34
N GLU A 94 -6.56 25.50 -4.08
CA GLU A 94 -7.99 25.66 -3.80
C GLU A 94 -8.86 25.17 -4.97
N GLN A 95 -8.42 25.40 -6.20
CA GLN A 95 -9.13 24.95 -7.40
C GLN A 95 -9.24 23.42 -7.43
N PHE A 96 -8.13 22.71 -7.21
CA PHE A 96 -8.14 21.25 -7.22
C PHE A 96 -8.95 20.68 -6.05
N ARG A 97 -8.69 21.15 -4.82
CA ARG A 97 -9.39 20.65 -3.62
C ARG A 97 -10.90 20.83 -3.71
N ASN A 98 -11.37 21.92 -4.30
CA ASN A 98 -12.80 22.21 -4.43
C ASN A 98 -13.42 21.67 -5.73
N SER A 99 -12.70 20.89 -6.52
CA SER A 99 -13.26 20.23 -7.72
C SER A 99 -14.23 19.10 -7.36
N TYR A 100 -14.03 18.46 -6.21
CA TYR A 100 -14.89 17.39 -5.67
C TYR A 100 -15.18 17.63 -4.18
N PRO A 101 -16.04 18.59 -3.83
CA PRO A 101 -16.34 18.89 -2.44
C PRO A 101 -17.12 17.75 -1.75
N ASP A 102 -16.94 17.62 -0.44
CA ASP A 102 -17.73 16.70 0.38
C ASP A 102 -19.20 17.15 0.51
N SER A 103 -20.02 16.34 1.18
CA SER A 103 -21.45 16.63 1.41
C SER A 103 -21.71 17.89 2.24
N SER A 104 -20.69 18.43 2.90
CA SER A 104 -20.71 19.69 3.65
C SER A 104 -20.06 20.86 2.89
N GLY A 105 -19.67 20.65 1.62
CA GLY A 105 -19.06 21.67 0.78
C GLY A 105 -17.57 21.91 1.04
N ASN A 106 -16.89 21.05 1.81
CA ASN A 106 -15.45 21.18 2.05
C ASN A 106 -14.64 20.56 0.92
N GLY A 107 -13.54 21.22 0.54
CA GLY A 107 -12.57 20.65 -0.37
C GLY A 107 -11.79 19.46 0.21
N TRP A 108 -11.13 18.75 -0.69
CA TRP A 108 -10.35 17.55 -0.42
C TRP A 108 -9.28 17.74 0.67
N LEU A 109 -9.12 16.74 1.53
CA LEU A 109 -8.11 16.70 2.60
C LEU A 109 -7.14 15.55 2.37
N TYR A 110 -5.85 15.81 2.56
CA TYR A 110 -4.82 14.79 2.43
C TYR A 110 -4.27 14.38 3.80
N ASN A 111 -4.13 13.07 3.97
CA ASN A 111 -3.38 12.48 5.07
C ASN A 111 -2.15 11.81 4.46
N TRP A 112 -1.00 12.45 4.63
CA TRP A 112 0.28 12.04 4.05
C TRP A 112 0.94 11.00 4.93
N PHE A 113 0.92 9.73 4.53
CA PHE A 113 1.58 8.66 5.27
C PHE A 113 3.02 8.56 4.78
N CYS A 114 3.94 9.19 5.51
CA CYS A 114 5.35 9.30 5.11
C CYS A 114 6.16 8.08 5.53
N LEU A 115 6.84 7.50 4.56
CA LEU A 115 7.87 6.48 4.77
C LEU A 115 9.20 7.14 5.15
N ASP A 116 10.00 6.49 5.99
CA ASP A 116 11.44 6.74 6.09
C ASP A 116 12.16 5.56 5.40
N ASN A 117 12.94 5.83 4.35
CA ASN A 117 13.70 4.79 3.65
C ASN A 117 15.01 4.52 4.41
N VAL A 118 14.92 3.71 5.46
CA VAL A 118 16.03 3.41 6.39
C VAL A 118 16.36 1.93 6.38
N GLY A 119 17.53 1.55 6.90
CA GLY A 119 17.99 0.16 6.88
C GLY A 119 18.44 -0.37 5.51
N ILE A 120 18.32 0.42 4.44
CA ILE A 120 18.79 0.08 3.09
C ILE A 120 20.30 0.33 3.01
N THR A 121 21.08 -0.75 2.89
CA THR A 121 22.56 -0.70 2.77
C THR A 121 23.07 -1.35 1.49
N GLY A 122 22.20 -1.99 0.71
CA GLY A 122 22.49 -2.60 -0.58
C GLY A 122 22.32 -1.63 -1.75
N GLU A 123 22.02 -2.18 -2.91
CA GLU A 123 21.78 -1.40 -4.12
C GLU A 123 20.51 -0.56 -4.01
N ASN A 124 20.51 0.64 -4.59
CA ASN A 124 19.35 1.53 -4.64
C ASN A 124 19.10 2.03 -6.08
N PRO A 125 18.80 1.12 -7.02
CA PRO A 125 18.65 1.47 -8.44
C PRO A 125 17.44 2.38 -8.70
N GLN A 126 16.44 2.35 -7.82
CA GLN A 126 15.25 3.21 -7.86
C GLN A 126 15.51 4.63 -7.31
N HIS A 127 16.74 4.92 -6.86
CA HIS A 127 17.14 6.21 -6.31
C HIS A 127 16.24 6.71 -5.16
N ARG A 128 15.75 5.78 -4.32
CA ARG A 128 14.95 6.12 -3.13
C ARG A 128 15.69 7.14 -2.28
N ASP A 129 14.96 8.12 -1.73
CA ASP A 129 15.54 9.13 -0.84
C ASP A 129 15.84 8.51 0.54
N LEU A 130 17.05 7.98 0.71
CA LEU A 130 17.48 7.19 1.87
C LEU A 130 17.77 8.07 3.09
N GLY A 131 17.28 7.62 4.25
CA GLY A 131 17.59 8.20 5.55
C GLY A 131 16.36 8.52 6.38
N HIS A 132 16.62 8.83 7.65
CA HIS A 132 15.57 9.24 8.57
C HIS A 132 15.03 10.62 8.18
N HIS A 133 13.70 10.72 8.14
CA HIS A 133 12.96 11.97 8.06
C HIS A 133 13.04 12.72 6.73
N ASN A 134 13.75 12.23 5.72
CA ASN A 134 13.90 12.94 4.46
C ASN A 134 12.54 13.32 3.85
N ILE A 135 11.64 12.34 3.73
CA ILE A 135 10.31 12.53 3.15
C ILE A 135 9.41 13.33 4.11
N PHE A 136 9.39 12.95 5.39
CA PHE A 136 8.62 13.65 6.42
C PHE A 136 8.95 15.15 6.50
N ASP A 137 10.23 15.52 6.51
CA ASP A 137 10.67 16.91 6.60
C ASP A 137 10.39 17.69 5.32
N ARG A 138 10.33 17.02 4.15
CA ARG A 138 9.91 17.65 2.89
C ARG A 138 8.44 18.03 2.96
N TYR A 139 7.57 17.09 3.34
CA TYR A 139 6.13 17.32 3.43
C TYR A 139 5.78 18.29 4.57
N ARG A 140 6.42 18.16 5.74
CA ARG A 140 6.22 19.09 6.86
C ARG A 140 6.59 20.52 6.47
N ARG A 141 7.75 20.72 5.84
CA ARG A 141 8.14 22.05 5.34
C ARG A 141 7.20 22.57 4.26
N TYR A 142 6.69 21.71 3.39
CA TYR A 142 5.72 22.10 2.36
C TYR A 142 4.41 22.61 2.99
N ILE A 143 3.86 21.85 3.93
CA ILE A 143 2.64 22.20 4.68
C ILE A 143 2.84 23.52 5.45
N ASP A 144 3.95 23.64 6.18
CA ASP A 144 4.26 24.84 6.97
C ASP A 144 4.41 26.08 6.09
N ARG A 145 5.08 25.96 4.92
CA ARG A 145 5.33 27.09 4.00
C ARG A 145 4.06 27.56 3.28
N ASN A 146 3.15 26.64 2.98
CA ASN A 146 1.90 26.93 2.29
C ASN A 146 0.72 27.15 3.25
N ASP A 147 0.99 27.25 4.56
CA ASP A 147 0.00 27.48 5.61
C ASP A 147 -1.16 26.45 5.61
N ILE A 148 -0.91 25.22 5.18
CA ILE A 148 -1.94 24.18 5.05
C ILE A 148 -2.33 23.71 6.46
N LYS A 149 -3.57 24.02 6.88
CA LYS A 149 -4.04 23.75 8.26
C LYS A 149 -4.72 22.42 8.49
N ARG A 150 -5.28 21.83 7.43
CA ARG A 150 -6.21 20.68 7.54
C ARG A 150 -5.59 19.35 7.16
N ASP A 151 -4.48 19.35 6.43
CA ASP A 151 -3.76 18.12 6.10
C ASP A 151 -3.00 17.61 7.32
N THR A 152 -2.79 16.29 7.37
CA THR A 152 -1.98 15.67 8.42
C THR A 152 -0.85 14.85 7.82
N ILE A 153 0.24 14.76 8.57
CA ILE A 153 1.30 13.78 8.30
C ILE A 153 1.12 12.63 9.29
N GLN A 154 1.14 11.41 8.78
CA GLN A 154 0.98 10.15 9.49
C GLN A 154 2.12 9.20 9.12
N TRP A 155 2.15 8.02 9.75
CA TRP A 155 3.30 7.12 9.61
C TRP A 155 3.02 5.97 8.65
N HIS A 156 3.87 5.85 7.65
CA HIS A 156 3.97 4.68 6.78
C HIS A 156 5.26 3.93 7.12
N TYR A 157 5.19 2.60 7.20
CA TYR A 157 6.37 1.82 7.50
C TYR A 157 6.42 0.54 6.70
N HIS A 158 7.59 0.30 6.11
CA HIS A 158 7.95 -0.94 5.44
C HIS A 158 8.97 -1.66 6.33
N PRO A 159 8.69 -2.91 6.73
CA PRO A 159 9.70 -3.74 7.37
C PRO A 159 10.92 -3.94 6.46
N THR A 160 12.10 -4.02 7.05
CA THR A 160 13.36 -4.19 6.32
C THR A 160 13.51 -5.65 5.86
N SER A 161 13.91 -5.86 4.61
CA SER A 161 14.18 -7.20 4.07
C SER A 161 15.48 -7.79 4.66
N LEU A 162 15.58 -9.12 4.69
CA LEU A 162 16.83 -9.82 5.06
C LEU A 162 18.01 -9.44 4.15
N ARG A 163 17.70 -9.10 2.90
CA ARG A 163 18.62 -8.45 1.96
C ARG A 163 18.22 -6.98 1.92
N PRO A 164 19.03 -6.05 2.42
CA PRO A 164 18.67 -4.65 2.57
C PRO A 164 18.93 -3.82 1.29
N ASP A 165 18.52 -4.33 0.13
CA ASP A 165 18.50 -3.60 -1.13
C ASP A 165 17.20 -2.79 -1.27
N GLY A 166 17.28 -1.63 -1.92
CA GLY A 166 16.21 -0.65 -2.04
C GLY A 166 14.90 -1.17 -2.64
N PRO A 167 14.91 -2.07 -3.63
CA PRO A 167 13.67 -2.62 -4.20
C PRO A 167 12.96 -3.64 -3.30
N ARG A 168 13.61 -4.17 -2.25
CA ARG A 168 13.04 -5.24 -1.43
C ARG A 168 12.48 -4.71 -0.12
N ALA A 169 11.27 -5.14 0.18
CA ALA A 169 10.70 -5.00 1.52
C ALA A 169 10.64 -6.35 2.24
N GLY A 170 10.81 -6.26 3.55
CA GLY A 170 10.54 -7.36 4.46
C GLY A 170 9.06 -7.41 4.81
N THR A 171 8.69 -8.49 5.50
CA THR A 171 7.35 -8.65 6.06
C THR A 171 7.32 -8.68 7.58
N THR A 172 8.47 -8.80 8.26
CA THR A 172 8.52 -9.00 9.72
C THR A 172 8.78 -7.69 10.45
N TYR A 173 7.79 -7.19 11.19
CA TYR A 173 7.81 -5.88 11.85
C TYR A 173 8.78 -5.86 13.02
N ILE A 174 8.52 -6.67 14.05
CA ILE A 174 9.29 -6.59 15.32
C ILE A 174 10.76 -7.00 15.12
N ASN A 175 11.03 -7.84 14.12
CA ASN A 175 12.39 -8.25 13.76
C ASN A 175 13.09 -7.26 12.81
N SER A 176 12.42 -6.18 12.40
CA SER A 176 13.06 -5.10 11.65
C SER A 176 13.73 -4.13 12.63
N PRO A 177 15.05 -3.95 12.56
CA PRO A 177 15.79 -3.13 13.53
C PRO A 177 15.33 -1.66 13.50
N ASP A 178 14.88 -1.20 12.34
CA ASP A 178 14.51 0.20 12.11
C ASP A 178 13.11 0.59 12.63
N LEU A 179 12.28 -0.37 13.04
CA LEU A 179 10.90 -0.13 13.46
C LEU A 179 10.83 0.87 14.63
N TYR A 180 11.47 0.51 15.75
CA TYR A 180 11.49 1.35 16.94
C TYR A 180 12.39 2.56 16.78
N GLU A 181 13.51 2.43 16.05
CA GLU A 181 14.42 3.54 15.81
C GLU A 181 13.73 4.67 15.04
N THR A 182 12.98 4.34 13.99
CA THR A 182 12.24 5.33 13.19
C THR A 182 11.27 6.12 14.05
N LEU A 183 10.44 5.45 14.86
CA LEU A 183 9.51 6.15 15.75
C LEU A 183 10.23 6.95 16.84
N ALA A 184 11.25 6.36 17.50
CA ALA A 184 11.99 7.02 18.57
C ALA A 184 12.64 8.31 18.07
N ARG A 185 13.25 8.29 16.88
CA ARG A 185 13.83 9.48 16.26
C ARG A 185 12.79 10.55 15.95
N LYS A 186 11.59 10.19 15.48
CA LYS A 186 10.52 11.21 15.28
C LYS A 186 10.13 11.90 16.59
N VAL A 187 10.07 11.15 17.70
CA VAL A 187 9.77 11.74 19.02
C VAL A 187 10.90 12.66 19.47
N VAL A 188 12.14 12.16 19.45
CA VAL A 188 13.31 12.87 19.97
C VAL A 188 13.66 14.07 19.09
N ASP A 189 13.72 13.87 17.78
CA ASP A 189 14.28 14.85 16.84
C ASP A 189 13.21 15.78 16.24
N ARG A 190 11.92 15.38 16.25
CA ARG A 190 10.82 16.15 15.63
C ARG A 190 9.68 16.48 16.57
N HIS A 191 9.74 16.02 17.82
CA HIS A 191 8.66 16.14 18.82
C HIS A 191 7.31 15.68 18.25
N TRP A 192 7.34 14.60 17.48
CA TRP A 192 6.20 14.10 16.74
C TRP A 192 6.01 12.61 17.02
N PHE A 193 4.75 12.20 17.13
CA PHE A 193 4.36 10.80 17.22
C PHE A 193 3.09 10.59 16.39
N PRO A 194 2.98 9.48 15.63
CA PRO A 194 1.84 9.25 14.76
C PRO A 194 0.54 8.96 15.52
N THR A 195 -0.57 9.37 14.94
CA THR A 195 -1.92 9.00 15.41
C THR A 195 -2.55 7.90 14.55
N ALA A 196 -2.13 7.82 13.30
CA ALA A 196 -2.58 6.83 12.36
C ALA A 196 -1.40 6.17 11.66
N TYR A 197 -1.64 4.93 11.25
CA TYR A 197 -0.70 4.11 10.53
C TYR A 197 -1.35 3.50 9.30
N ARG A 198 -0.53 3.34 8.26
CA ARG A 198 -0.86 2.57 7.07
C ARG A 198 0.30 1.60 6.78
N PRO A 199 0.04 0.31 6.55
CA PRO A 199 1.08 -0.66 6.28
C PRO A 199 1.73 -0.46 4.92
N GLY A 200 3.06 -0.64 4.89
CA GLY A 200 3.79 -0.89 3.66
C GLY A 200 3.49 -2.30 3.18
N TYR A 201 2.98 -2.41 1.95
CA TYR A 201 2.38 -3.64 1.41
C TYR A 201 1.15 -4.12 2.23
N HIS A 202 0.41 -5.09 1.69
CA HIS A 202 -0.71 -5.75 2.37
C HIS A 202 -0.23 -6.77 3.42
N THR A 203 0.73 -6.37 4.26
CA THR A 203 1.40 -7.26 5.21
C THR A 203 0.76 -7.21 6.59
N GLU A 204 -0.23 -8.08 6.80
CA GLU A 204 -0.88 -8.26 8.09
C GLU A 204 -0.32 -9.47 8.84
N ARG A 205 0.34 -9.24 9.99
CA ARG A 205 0.97 -10.30 10.77
C ARG A 205 0.70 -10.14 12.27
N PRO A 206 0.79 -11.23 13.05
CA PRO A 206 0.64 -11.14 14.51
C PRO A 206 1.60 -10.14 15.16
N ASP A 207 2.82 -9.98 14.64
CA ASP A 207 3.81 -9.06 15.18
C ASP A 207 3.54 -7.59 14.81
N SER A 208 2.93 -7.31 13.65
CA SER A 208 2.46 -5.95 13.33
C SER A 208 1.29 -5.56 14.24
N HIS A 209 0.27 -6.42 14.38
CA HIS A 209 -0.87 -6.16 15.25
C HIS A 209 -0.46 -5.90 16.70
N TRP A 210 0.42 -6.75 17.25
CA TRP A 210 0.91 -6.59 18.63
C TRP A 210 1.57 -5.23 18.85
N PHE A 211 2.38 -4.78 17.88
CA PHE A 211 3.03 -3.48 17.95
C PHE A 211 2.01 -2.34 17.82
N LEU A 212 1.10 -2.41 16.84
CA LEU A 212 0.12 -1.35 16.58
C LEU A 212 -0.84 -1.17 17.75
N GLU A 213 -1.32 -2.26 18.37
CA GLU A 213 -2.18 -2.21 19.57
C GLU A 213 -1.54 -1.48 20.77
N GLN A 214 -0.21 -1.48 20.86
CA GLN A 214 0.50 -0.81 21.96
C GLN A 214 0.71 0.68 21.72
N TRP A 215 0.89 1.08 20.46
CA TRP A 215 1.48 2.37 20.13
C TRP A 215 0.61 3.23 19.23
N ILE A 216 -0.14 2.65 18.29
CA ILE A 216 -0.84 3.42 17.25
C ILE A 216 -2.36 3.31 17.41
N PRO A 217 -3.08 4.44 17.62
CA PRO A 217 -4.52 4.43 17.84
C PRO A 217 -5.35 3.95 16.64
N PHE A 218 -4.95 4.32 15.42
CA PHE A 218 -5.71 4.03 14.20
C PHE A 218 -4.85 3.33 13.16
N ASP A 219 -5.33 2.19 12.69
CA ASP A 219 -4.70 1.38 11.66
C ASP A 219 -5.63 1.27 10.44
N TYR A 220 -5.12 1.67 9.28
CA TYR A 220 -5.83 1.61 7.99
C TYR A 220 -5.44 0.39 7.14
N ALA A 221 -4.88 -0.64 7.78
CA ALA A 221 -4.49 -1.90 7.16
C ALA A 221 -5.65 -2.80 6.70
N ASN A 222 -6.83 -2.70 7.32
CA ASN A 222 -7.88 -3.70 7.15
C ASN A 222 -8.36 -3.79 5.69
N GLN A 223 -8.27 -5.00 5.12
CA GLN A 223 -8.77 -5.30 3.79
C GLN A 223 -9.89 -6.34 3.87
N SER A 224 -11.13 -5.91 3.64
CA SER A 224 -12.25 -6.80 3.35
C SER A 224 -12.55 -6.76 1.85
N GLY A 225 -11.89 -7.62 1.07
CA GLY A 225 -12.15 -7.80 -0.36
C GLY A 225 -12.71 -9.18 -0.63
N ALA A 226 -13.65 -9.29 -1.57
CA ALA A 226 -13.85 -10.57 -2.27
C ALA A 226 -12.54 -10.87 -3.02
N LEU A 227 -12.11 -12.13 -3.04
CA LEU A 227 -11.02 -12.58 -3.92
C LEU A 227 -11.50 -12.39 -5.36
N ALA A 228 -11.25 -11.22 -5.94
CA ALA A 228 -11.43 -11.00 -7.35
C ALA A 228 -10.12 -11.42 -8.02
N ASP A 229 -10.17 -12.47 -8.83
CA ASP A 229 -9.04 -13.06 -9.57
C ASP A 229 -8.43 -12.11 -10.63
N ASP A 230 -8.94 -10.88 -10.77
CA ASP A 230 -8.62 -9.97 -11.88
C ASP A 230 -7.49 -8.97 -11.59
N GLN A 231 -6.93 -8.96 -10.38
CA GLN A 231 -5.70 -8.22 -10.09
C GLN A 231 -4.53 -9.22 -10.14
N PRO A 232 -3.73 -9.27 -11.22
CA PRO A 232 -2.48 -10.02 -11.19
C PRO A 232 -1.67 -9.49 -10.02
N SER A 233 -1.33 -10.37 -9.08
CA SER A 233 -0.52 -10.01 -7.93
C SER A 233 0.76 -9.35 -8.42
N ALA A 234 0.90 -8.03 -8.19
CA ALA A 234 2.11 -7.27 -8.49
C ALA A 234 3.36 -7.75 -7.72
N THR A 235 3.21 -8.78 -6.88
CA THR A 235 4.28 -9.38 -6.07
C THR A 235 4.73 -10.77 -6.54
N GLY A 236 4.23 -11.29 -7.67
CA GLY A 236 4.59 -12.63 -8.16
C GLY A 236 4.21 -13.79 -7.20
N ALA A 237 3.54 -13.51 -6.08
CA ALA A 237 3.25 -14.49 -5.03
C ALA A 237 2.03 -15.39 -5.31
N GLY A 238 1.48 -15.34 -6.52
CA GLY A 238 0.22 -16.02 -6.87
C GLY A 238 0.34 -17.19 -7.85
N HIS A 239 1.47 -17.36 -8.55
CA HIS A 239 1.54 -18.42 -9.56
C HIS A 239 1.87 -19.79 -8.93
N PRO A 240 1.03 -20.83 -9.10
CA PRO A 240 1.41 -22.18 -8.72
C PRO A 240 2.62 -22.58 -9.56
N ARG A 241 3.72 -22.99 -8.92
CA ARG A 241 4.86 -23.56 -9.65
C ARG A 241 4.39 -24.76 -10.48
N PRO A 242 4.81 -24.90 -11.74
CA PRO A 242 4.46 -26.08 -12.54
C PRO A 242 4.96 -27.34 -11.82
N GLY A 243 4.04 -28.22 -11.42
CA GLY A 243 4.37 -29.53 -10.83
C GLY A 243 3.78 -29.85 -9.45
N PHE A 244 3.03 -28.95 -8.81
CA PHE A 244 2.29 -29.29 -7.58
C PHE A 244 0.81 -29.58 -7.90
N PRO A 245 0.30 -30.81 -7.66
CA PRO A 245 -1.12 -31.10 -7.86
C PRO A 245 -1.95 -30.37 -6.81
N THR A 246 -2.83 -29.47 -7.25
CA THR A 246 -3.88 -28.87 -6.43
C THR A 246 -5.00 -29.90 -6.24
N SER A 247 -4.96 -30.68 -5.16
CA SER A 247 -6.16 -31.40 -4.72
C SER A 247 -7.10 -30.41 -4.02
N PRO A 248 -8.37 -30.29 -4.44
CA PRO A 248 -9.33 -29.46 -3.73
C PRO A 248 -9.68 -30.14 -2.40
N VAL A 249 -9.18 -29.61 -1.29
CA VAL A 249 -9.67 -29.95 0.04
C VAL A 249 -11.09 -29.42 0.16
N THR A 250 -12.07 -30.29 -0.09
CA THR A 250 -13.48 -30.01 0.17
C THR A 250 -13.66 -29.89 1.67
N ARG A 251 -13.76 -28.66 2.18
CA ARG A 251 -14.02 -28.38 3.59
C ARG A 251 -15.48 -28.77 3.90
N THR A 252 -15.68 -29.95 4.48
CA THR A 252 -16.99 -30.38 4.98
C THR A 252 -17.30 -29.58 6.25
N THR A 253 -18.25 -28.64 6.17
CA THR A 253 -18.79 -27.94 7.33
C THR A 253 -19.75 -28.86 8.08
N ARG A 254 -19.33 -29.40 9.23
CA ARG A 254 -20.24 -30.00 10.21
C ARG A 254 -20.99 -28.87 10.94
N ARG A 255 -22.27 -28.69 10.61
CA ARG A 255 -23.22 -27.96 11.45
C ARG A 255 -23.46 -28.78 12.73
N LEU A 256 -23.23 -28.17 13.88
CA LEU A 256 -23.75 -28.64 15.17
C LEU A 256 -25.24 -28.31 15.20
N GLU A 257 -26.09 -29.31 14.99
CA GLU A 257 -27.52 -29.20 15.28
C GLU A 257 -27.76 -29.43 16.77
N THR A 258 -28.44 -28.49 17.38
CA THR A 258 -28.93 -28.52 18.76
C THR A 258 -29.97 -29.62 18.91
N ALA A 259 -29.69 -30.62 19.74
CA ALA A 259 -30.65 -31.65 20.10
C ALA A 259 -31.79 -31.04 20.93
N THR A 260 -33.00 -31.07 20.39
CA THR A 260 -34.23 -30.82 21.14
C THR A 260 -34.75 -32.13 21.71
N ASP A 261 -35.10 -32.04 22.99
CA ASP A 261 -35.66 -33.04 23.86
C ASP A 261 -36.95 -33.66 23.28
N THR A 262 -36.99 -34.99 23.18
CA THR A 262 -38.24 -35.75 23.09
C THR A 262 -38.13 -37.00 23.96
N SER A 263 -38.66 -36.89 25.18
CA SER A 263 -38.99 -38.02 26.04
C SER A 263 -40.14 -38.85 25.42
N PRO A 264 -40.06 -40.19 25.39
CA PRO A 264 -41.24 -41.02 25.23
C PRO A 264 -41.68 -41.59 26.58
N GLY A 265 -42.89 -41.24 27.01
CA GLY A 265 -43.60 -41.99 28.03
C GLY A 265 -44.37 -43.15 27.40
N VAL A 266 -44.45 -44.26 28.14
CA VAL A 266 -45.67 -45.01 28.51
C VAL A 266 -45.51 -46.55 28.43
N SER A 267 -45.85 -47.18 29.57
CA SER A 267 -46.30 -48.56 29.83
C SER A 267 -45.35 -49.71 29.45
N THR A 268 -45.11 -50.72 30.28
CA THR A 268 -45.80 -51.32 31.44
C THR A 268 -44.80 -51.83 32.44
#